data_AF-A0A2N1R135-F1
#
_entry.id   AF-A0A2N1R135-F1
#
_cell.length_a   1.000
_cell.length_b   1.000
_cell.length_c   1.000
_cell.angle_alpha   90.00
_cell.angle_beta   90.00
_cell.angle_gamma   90.00
#
_symmetry.space_group_name_H-M   'P 1'
#
loop_
_entity.id
_entity.type
_entity.pdbx_description
1 polymer ?
#
loop_
_entity_poly.entity_id
_entity_poly.type
_entity_poly.pdbx_seq_one_letter_code
_entity_poly.pdbx_strand_id
1 'polypeptide(L)'
;MDSLLLLHRLLPNRLEESTMAELLSAIKRHAEPKKAEGLDKASSAQALDRSRKSGALSYLERSTMRRETGIAGAAGYAGAAGGTIRPFARSLAPTTPRHGEKTNIRHDADEPARSRLKPHKLYDQKAASIAKTLAERERQAIKKDGKRIGDNAKLAIAFVLLVAVGTGLYFSVPEVTRVNKVSVSGMANTTEKEITEALALTPEINLVNADIPAMEGRILTNPKIAEANVRRVFPDKLVVDLVERKAVACVLVNEEIGTKSVAIDADGVAFAFMDSIAMTGKLPVLSGIRFERFLPGQRLPEYLRPLLGDIAGLSKEAPSPLEAFSEIKIEKISDSEAELLLFPSGKSVPIRMSARLTKASLGSALLVLDILAGRQGAEKIEEIDFRTGTIVYRTKEAQAD
;
A
#
# COMPACT_ATOMS: atom_id res chain seq x y z
N MET A 1 78.27 21.56 -38.44
CA MET A 1 78.60 20.65 -37.34
C MET A 1 78.24 21.32 -36.03
N ASP A 2 77.14 21.01 -35.34
CA ASP A 2 75.95 20.20 -35.66
C ASP A 2 74.81 20.75 -34.75
N SER A 3 73.68 21.23 -35.25
CA SER A 3 72.50 20.48 -35.76
C SER A 3 71.36 20.45 -34.72
N LEU A 4 70.19 21.02 -35.09
CA LEU A 4 68.84 20.75 -34.54
C LEU A 4 68.55 21.29 -33.10
N LEU A 5 67.33 21.73 -32.72
CA LEU A 5 66.06 21.93 -33.42
C LEU A 5 65.16 23.00 -32.72
N LEU A 6 64.29 23.64 -33.52
CA LEU A 6 62.97 24.25 -33.22
C LEU A 6 62.50 24.39 -31.74
N LEU A 7 62.20 25.62 -31.28
CA LEU A 7 60.86 26.26 -31.36
C LEU A 7 60.78 27.61 -30.61
N HIS A 8 60.05 28.59 -31.15
CA HIS A 8 59.80 29.89 -30.53
C HIS A 8 58.45 30.46 -31.00
N ARG A 9 57.73 31.18 -30.11
CA ARG A 9 56.68 32.18 -30.43
C ARG A 9 55.32 31.64 -30.93
N LEU A 10 54.28 31.71 -30.08
CA LEU A 10 53.31 32.83 -30.04
C LEU A 10 52.10 32.51 -29.13
N LEU A 11 51.64 33.51 -28.35
CA LEU A 11 50.36 33.53 -27.65
C LEU A 11 49.70 34.91 -27.86
N PRO A 12 48.49 35.01 -28.44
CA PRO A 12 47.60 36.16 -28.27
C PRO A 12 46.78 35.96 -26.99
N ASN A 13 46.81 36.80 -25.95
CA ASN A 13 46.64 38.25 -25.83
C ASN A 13 45.17 38.67 -25.61
N ARG A 14 44.97 39.75 -24.83
CA ARG A 14 43.73 40.16 -24.14
C ARG A 14 42.50 40.31 -25.04
N LEU A 15 41.33 40.05 -24.45
CA LEU A 15 40.05 40.61 -24.89
C LEU A 15 39.74 41.88 -24.08
N GLU A 16 39.14 42.87 -24.74
CA GLU A 16 38.91 44.23 -24.20
C GLU A 16 37.67 44.32 -23.30
N GLU A 17 37.82 44.91 -22.11
CA GLU A 17 36.74 45.11 -21.13
C GLU A 17 35.56 45.93 -21.69
N SER A 18 35.84 46.81 -22.66
CA SER A 18 34.86 47.59 -23.44
C SER A 18 33.71 46.73 -23.99
N THR A 19 34.02 45.55 -24.54
CA THR A 19 33.04 44.66 -25.18
C THR A 19 32.02 44.07 -24.20
N MET A 20 32.42 43.90 -22.93
CA MET A 20 31.54 43.35 -21.89
C MET A 20 30.52 44.39 -21.40
N ALA A 21 30.90 45.68 -21.39
CA ALA A 21 30.00 46.77 -21.02
C ALA A 21 28.86 46.96 -22.03
N GLU A 22 29.14 46.88 -23.34
CA GLU A 22 28.09 46.94 -24.37
C GLU A 22 27.10 45.78 -24.27
N LEU A 23 27.57 44.54 -24.10
CA LEU A 23 26.72 43.36 -23.94
C LEU A 23 25.76 43.49 -22.74
N LEU A 24 26.27 43.95 -21.59
CA LEU A 24 25.43 44.19 -20.40
C LEU A 24 24.42 45.34 -20.62
N SER A 25 24.75 46.33 -21.45
CA SER A 25 23.82 47.40 -21.85
C SER A 25 22.68 46.91 -22.75
N ALA A 26 22.91 45.86 -23.54
CA ALA A 26 21.92 45.28 -24.44
C ALA A 26 20.90 44.44 -23.65
N ILE A 27 21.39 43.56 -22.77
CA ILE A 27 20.56 42.67 -21.93
C ILE A 27 19.58 43.49 -21.07
N LYS A 28 20.02 44.62 -20.50
CA LYS A 28 19.18 45.47 -19.66
C LYS A 28 18.04 46.19 -20.41
N ARG A 29 18.01 46.18 -21.74
CA ARG A 29 16.97 46.81 -22.59
C ARG A 29 15.85 45.88 -23.04
N HIS A 30 15.79 44.64 -22.55
CA HIS A 30 14.70 43.69 -22.83
C HIS A 30 13.94 43.21 -21.58
N ALA A 31 14.15 43.87 -20.42
CA ALA A 31 13.59 43.47 -19.14
C ALA A 31 12.57 44.48 -18.55
N GLU A 32 11.67 45.03 -19.36
CA GLU A 32 10.52 45.81 -18.90
C GLU A 32 9.21 45.36 -19.59
N PRO A 33 8.19 44.89 -18.83
CA PRO A 33 6.91 44.52 -19.39
C PRO A 33 6.02 45.75 -19.63
N LYS A 34 5.58 45.97 -20.88
CA LYS A 34 4.65 47.05 -21.20
C LYS A 34 3.26 46.78 -20.62
N LYS A 35 2.79 47.73 -19.81
CA LYS A 35 1.41 47.84 -19.29
C LYS A 35 0.44 48.11 -20.45
N ALA A 36 -0.74 47.48 -20.43
CA ALA A 36 -1.82 47.74 -21.39
C ALA A 36 -3.17 47.86 -20.67
N GLU A 37 -3.67 49.09 -20.59
CA GLU A 37 -5.12 49.37 -20.57
C GLU A 37 -5.68 49.16 -22.00
N GLY A 38 -6.95 48.88 -22.26
CA GLY A 38 -8.12 48.78 -21.38
C GLY A 38 -9.33 49.34 -22.13
N LEU A 39 -10.30 48.50 -22.51
CA LEU A 39 -11.51 48.92 -23.23
C LEU A 39 -12.66 47.93 -22.98
N ASP A 40 -13.90 48.43 -23.04
CA ASP A 40 -15.04 47.88 -22.29
C ASP A 40 -16.38 48.03 -23.07
N LYS A 41 -17.41 47.29 -22.62
CA LYS A 41 -18.86 47.37 -22.98
C LYS A 41 -19.39 46.71 -24.26
N ALA A 42 -19.77 45.43 -24.08
CA ALA A 42 -21.16 44.96 -24.04
C ALA A 42 -22.18 45.30 -25.17
N SER A 43 -22.67 44.25 -25.85
CA SER A 43 -24.06 43.73 -25.77
C SER A 43 -24.14 42.40 -26.56
N SER A 44 -25.16 41.52 -26.49
CA SER A 44 -26.04 41.02 -25.41
C SER A 44 -26.85 39.83 -25.99
N ALA A 45 -27.51 39.01 -25.14
CA ALA A 45 -28.40 37.88 -25.51
C ALA A 45 -27.71 36.57 -26.01
N GLN A 46 -28.20 35.35 -25.73
CA GLN A 46 -28.99 34.82 -24.59
C GLN A 46 -28.98 33.27 -24.63
N ALA A 47 -29.31 32.62 -23.50
CA ALA A 47 -29.81 31.25 -23.38
C ALA A 47 -29.07 30.08 -24.09
N LEU A 48 -28.33 29.28 -23.32
CA LEU A 48 -28.82 27.98 -22.82
C LEU A 48 -27.87 27.41 -21.75
N ASP A 49 -28.45 26.92 -20.65
CA ASP A 49 -27.71 26.56 -19.43
C ASP A 49 -27.17 25.11 -19.44
N ARG A 50 -26.07 24.87 -18.71
CA ARG A 50 -25.37 23.59 -18.63
C ARG A 50 -25.61 22.90 -17.28
N SER A 51 -26.19 21.70 -17.34
CA SER A 51 -26.23 20.80 -16.19
C SER A 51 -24.82 20.45 -15.69
N ARG A 52 -24.46 20.88 -14.46
CA ARG A 52 -24.04 20.00 -13.34
C ARG A 52 -23.56 20.72 -12.05
N LYS A 53 -24.03 20.17 -10.92
CA LYS A 53 -23.41 20.11 -9.57
C LYS A 53 -23.32 21.38 -8.69
N SER A 54 -24.21 21.41 -7.70
CA SER A 54 -23.87 21.53 -6.27
C SER A 54 -24.70 20.46 -5.50
N GLY A 55 -24.44 20.08 -4.26
CA GLY A 55 -23.38 20.48 -3.33
C GLY A 55 -23.93 20.77 -1.94
N ALA A 56 -24.24 19.74 -1.13
CA ALA A 56 -24.84 19.89 0.19
C ALA A 56 -24.31 18.87 1.23
N LEU A 57 -23.40 19.35 2.06
CA LEU A 57 -23.23 18.96 3.47
C LEU A 57 -24.00 20.01 4.29
N SER A 58 -24.52 19.80 5.51
CA SER A 58 -24.47 18.66 6.45
C SER A 58 -25.49 18.91 7.60
N TYR A 59 -25.37 18.16 8.71
CA TYR A 59 -25.90 18.40 10.08
C TYR A 59 -27.26 17.80 10.53
N LEU A 60 -27.13 17.08 11.67
CA LEU A 60 -28.07 16.87 12.79
C LEU A 60 -29.27 15.88 12.67
N GLU A 61 -29.12 14.79 13.44
CA GLU A 61 -30.09 14.29 14.44
C GLU A 61 -31.51 13.81 14.03
N ARG A 62 -31.69 12.48 14.04
CA ARG A 62 -32.46 11.68 15.04
C ARG A 62 -32.69 10.27 14.45
N SER A 63 -32.12 9.19 14.97
CA SER A 63 -32.52 8.46 16.19
C SER A 63 -34.02 8.10 16.28
N THR A 64 -34.37 6.84 16.06
CA THR A 64 -35.50 6.17 16.74
C THR A 64 -35.39 4.64 16.69
N MET A 65 -35.96 4.01 17.70
CA MET A 65 -35.82 2.58 18.06
C MET A 65 -36.30 1.60 16.98
N ARG A 66 -35.57 0.47 16.82
CA ARG A 66 -36.12 -0.77 16.25
C ARG A 66 -36.99 -1.45 17.29
N ARG A 67 -38.29 -1.58 17.05
CA ARG A 67 -39.22 -2.35 17.91
C ARG A 67 -39.16 -3.84 17.60
N GLU A 68 -39.38 -4.65 18.63
CA GLU A 68 -39.70 -6.08 18.51
C GLU A 68 -41.21 -6.27 18.27
N THR A 69 -41.57 -7.38 17.61
CA THR A 69 -42.95 -7.91 17.58
C THR A 69 -42.90 -9.42 17.73
N GLY A 70 -43.31 -9.94 18.89
CA GLY A 70 -43.46 -11.38 19.13
C GLY A 70 -44.80 -11.92 18.61
N ILE A 71 -44.85 -13.21 18.30
CA ILE A 71 -46.06 -13.99 18.00
C ILE A 71 -46.01 -15.26 18.86
N ALA A 72 -47.16 -15.71 19.37
CA ALA A 72 -47.28 -16.90 20.21
C ALA A 72 -48.22 -17.94 19.58
N GLY A 73 -47.97 -19.24 19.77
CA GLY A 73 -48.67 -20.30 19.03
C GLY A 73 -48.47 -21.76 19.47
N ALA A 74 -48.45 -22.02 20.80
CA ALA A 74 -48.77 -23.28 21.51
C ALA A 74 -48.40 -24.71 21.00
N ALA A 75 -48.00 -25.53 21.98
CA ALA A 75 -48.20 -27.00 22.13
C ALA A 75 -47.29 -28.00 21.39
N GLY A 76 -46.68 -28.93 22.17
CA GLY A 76 -46.02 -30.15 21.65
C GLY A 76 -45.01 -30.79 22.61
N TYR A 77 -45.34 -31.97 23.15
CA TYR A 77 -44.52 -32.89 23.97
C TYR A 77 -43.18 -33.33 23.30
N ALA A 78 -42.13 -33.81 23.98
CA ALA A 78 -41.79 -33.86 25.42
C ALA A 78 -40.33 -34.39 25.66
N GLY A 79 -39.83 -34.19 26.89
CA GLY A 79 -38.68 -34.90 27.49
C GLY A 79 -37.29 -34.27 27.23
N ALA A 80 -36.28 -34.48 28.07
CA ALA A 80 -36.23 -34.93 29.47
C ALA A 80 -34.83 -34.63 30.05
N ALA A 81 -34.73 -34.37 31.36
CA ALA A 81 -33.51 -33.95 32.10
C ALA A 81 -32.88 -32.61 31.62
N GLY A 82 -32.47 -31.67 32.46
CA GLY A 82 -32.41 -31.64 33.93
C GLY A 82 -30.95 -31.55 34.43
N GLY A 83 -30.56 -30.62 35.31
CA GLY A 83 -31.34 -29.54 35.91
C GLY A 83 -30.45 -28.72 36.85
N THR A 84 -29.99 -27.56 36.39
CA THR A 84 -28.88 -26.81 37.02
C THR A 84 -29.34 -25.87 38.14
N ILE A 85 -28.69 -25.96 39.31
CA ILE A 85 -28.45 -24.93 40.35
C ILE A 85 -29.55 -23.89 40.62
N ARG A 86 -29.97 -23.74 41.90
CA ARG A 86 -30.17 -22.41 42.51
C ARG A 86 -29.98 -22.41 44.05
N PRO A 87 -29.65 -21.25 44.66
CA PRO A 87 -29.20 -21.15 46.06
C PRO A 87 -30.37 -20.90 47.02
N PHE A 88 -30.07 -20.74 48.31
CA PHE A 88 -31.07 -20.36 49.32
C PHE A 88 -30.54 -19.33 50.33
N ALA A 89 -31.39 -18.39 50.73
CA ALA A 89 -31.13 -17.44 51.81
C ALA A 89 -32.44 -17.04 52.53
N ARG A 90 -32.38 -17.00 53.87
CA ARG A 90 -33.32 -16.39 54.84
C ARG A 90 -34.81 -16.85 54.89
N SER A 91 -35.09 -17.60 55.96
CA SER A 91 -36.09 -17.32 57.03
C SER A 91 -37.53 -16.91 56.69
N LEU A 92 -38.51 -17.64 57.28
CA LEU A 92 -39.41 -17.13 58.34
C LEU A 92 -40.24 -18.29 58.97
N ALA A 93 -40.98 -18.01 60.05
CA ALA A 93 -41.97 -18.89 60.73
C ALA A 93 -43.42 -18.49 60.31
N PRO A 94 -44.59 -18.89 60.92
CA PRO A 94 -44.87 -19.56 62.21
C PRO A 94 -46.09 -20.55 62.20
N THR A 95 -46.85 -20.66 63.32
CA THR A 95 -48.14 -21.39 63.61
C THR A 95 -48.07 -22.94 63.78
N THR A 96 -48.58 -23.65 64.82
CA THR A 96 -49.73 -23.64 65.79
C THR A 96 -51.03 -24.32 65.25
N PRO A 97 -52.04 -24.79 66.07
CA PRO A 97 -52.22 -24.89 67.55
C PRO A 97 -52.86 -26.24 68.08
N ARG A 98 -53.32 -26.26 69.37
CA ARG A 98 -54.34 -27.15 70.04
C ARG A 98 -53.98 -28.64 70.29
N HIS A 99 -54.58 -29.41 71.21
CA HIS A 99 -55.42 -29.26 72.43
C HIS A 99 -55.06 -30.50 73.34
N GLY A 100 -55.32 -30.62 74.64
CA GLY A 100 -55.91 -29.71 75.63
C GLY A 100 -57.01 -30.37 76.48
N GLU A 101 -56.68 -30.92 77.66
CA GLU A 101 -57.66 -31.42 78.66
C GLU A 101 -57.16 -31.21 80.11
N LYS A 102 -58.07 -31.25 81.10
CA LYS A 102 -57.82 -30.99 82.53
C LYS A 102 -58.73 -31.84 83.43
N THR A 103 -58.22 -32.30 84.57
CA THR A 103 -59.01 -32.52 85.81
C THR A 103 -58.16 -32.25 87.07
N ASN A 104 -58.78 -31.66 88.10
CA ASN A 104 -58.21 -31.44 89.44
C ASN A 104 -58.90 -32.36 90.46
N ILE A 105 -58.18 -32.85 91.48
CA ILE A 105 -58.68 -33.10 92.85
C ILE A 105 -57.52 -32.81 93.86
N ARG A 106 -57.85 -32.47 95.12
CA ARG A 106 -56.95 -32.31 96.30
C ARG A 106 -57.53 -33.13 97.49
N HIS A 107 -56.93 -33.33 98.66
CA HIS A 107 -55.81 -32.72 99.41
C HIS A 107 -55.07 -33.84 100.20
N ASP A 108 -53.90 -33.72 100.84
CA ASP A 108 -52.67 -32.87 100.79
C ASP A 108 -51.62 -33.62 101.71
N ALA A 109 -50.76 -32.91 102.46
CA ALA A 109 -49.90 -33.34 103.58
C ALA A 109 -48.51 -34.00 103.31
N ASP A 110 -47.61 -33.74 104.27
CA ASP A 110 -46.30 -34.34 104.60
C ASP A 110 -45.12 -34.34 103.61
N GLU A 111 -44.22 -33.35 103.80
CA GLU A 111 -42.76 -33.48 103.60
C GLU A 111 -42.09 -34.01 104.89
N PRO A 112 -40.80 -34.45 104.91
CA PRO A 112 -39.85 -34.52 103.80
C PRO A 112 -39.12 -35.88 103.64
N ALA A 113 -38.78 -36.25 102.39
CA ALA A 113 -37.86 -37.35 102.09
C ALA A 113 -36.83 -36.96 101.02
N ARG A 114 -35.64 -36.51 101.44
CA ARG A 114 -34.54 -36.09 100.53
C ARG A 114 -33.92 -37.27 99.77
N SER A 115 -34.52 -37.67 98.65
CA SER A 115 -33.95 -38.68 97.75
C SER A 115 -32.70 -38.16 97.02
N ARG A 116 -31.53 -38.78 97.25
CA ARG A 116 -30.27 -38.46 96.57
C ARG A 116 -30.25 -38.98 95.11
N LEU A 117 -30.89 -38.25 94.20
CA LEU A 117 -30.74 -38.48 92.76
C LEU A 117 -29.32 -38.12 92.31
N LYS A 118 -28.49 -39.14 92.07
CA LYS A 118 -27.16 -38.99 91.46
C LYS A 118 -27.32 -38.59 89.97
N PRO A 119 -26.48 -37.69 89.43
CA PRO A 119 -26.57 -37.32 88.01
C PRO A 119 -26.29 -38.54 87.11
N HIS A 120 -27.20 -38.81 86.16
CA HIS A 120 -27.04 -39.89 85.21
C HIS A 120 -25.90 -39.60 84.21
N LYS A 121 -24.94 -40.54 84.10
CA LYS A 121 -23.78 -40.48 83.17
C LYS A 121 -24.14 -40.42 81.66
N LEU A 122 -25.43 -40.39 81.31
CA LEU A 122 -25.94 -40.35 79.94
C LEU A 122 -25.80 -38.99 79.25
N TYR A 123 -25.78 -37.88 80.00
CA TYR A 123 -25.53 -36.55 79.42
C TYR A 123 -24.06 -36.38 79.00
N ASP A 124 -23.15 -36.91 79.82
CA ASP A 124 -21.70 -36.79 79.65
C ASP A 124 -21.21 -37.50 78.37
N GLN A 125 -21.71 -38.73 78.11
CA GLN A 125 -21.40 -39.46 76.87
C GLN A 125 -21.87 -38.73 75.60
N LYS A 126 -23.03 -38.07 75.64
CA LYS A 126 -23.53 -37.30 74.49
C LYS A 126 -22.71 -36.03 74.29
N ALA A 127 -22.37 -35.30 75.36
CA ALA A 127 -21.47 -34.15 75.29
C ALA A 127 -20.09 -34.54 74.72
N ALA A 128 -19.50 -35.65 75.18
CA ALA A 128 -18.22 -36.15 74.68
C ALA A 128 -18.25 -36.56 73.21
N SER A 129 -19.37 -37.12 72.71
CA SER A 129 -19.52 -37.45 71.29
C SER A 129 -19.60 -36.20 70.41
N ILE A 130 -20.36 -35.18 70.85
CA ILE A 130 -20.48 -33.89 70.15
C ILE A 130 -19.10 -33.20 70.12
N ALA A 131 -18.40 -33.13 71.25
CA ALA A 131 -17.05 -32.57 71.35
C ALA A 131 -16.04 -33.25 70.40
N LYS A 132 -16.08 -34.58 70.27
CA LYS A 132 -15.26 -35.30 69.28
C LYS A 132 -15.58 -34.89 67.85
N THR A 133 -16.86 -34.84 67.48
CA THR A 133 -17.24 -34.43 66.10
C THR A 133 -16.93 -32.96 65.80
N LEU A 134 -16.92 -32.08 66.79
CA LEU A 134 -16.45 -30.69 66.66
C LEU A 134 -14.93 -30.65 66.45
N ALA A 135 -14.14 -31.31 67.30
CA ALA A 135 -12.69 -31.38 67.16
C ALA A 135 -12.25 -32.04 65.83
N GLU A 136 -13.00 -33.02 65.32
CA GLU A 136 -12.77 -33.61 63.99
C GLU A 136 -13.10 -32.62 62.85
N ARG A 137 -14.19 -31.84 62.97
CA ARG A 137 -14.53 -30.79 62.00
C ARG A 137 -13.49 -29.67 62.00
N GLU A 138 -13.00 -29.23 63.15
CA GLU A 138 -11.91 -28.25 63.28
C GLU A 138 -10.61 -28.78 62.65
N ARG A 139 -10.21 -30.02 62.96
CA ARG A 139 -9.05 -30.69 62.33
C ARG A 139 -9.21 -30.82 60.81
N GLN A 140 -10.43 -31.03 60.30
CA GLN A 140 -10.70 -31.05 58.86
C GLN A 140 -10.72 -29.66 58.23
N ALA A 141 -11.20 -28.63 58.94
CA ALA A 141 -11.16 -27.24 58.47
C ALA A 141 -9.70 -26.77 58.35
N ILE A 142 -8.91 -26.88 59.42
CA ILE A 142 -7.48 -26.53 59.44
C ILE A 142 -6.71 -27.24 58.32
N LYS A 143 -7.00 -28.53 58.04
CA LYS A 143 -6.41 -29.26 56.90
C LYS A 143 -6.87 -28.75 55.53
N LYS A 144 -8.15 -28.40 55.37
CA LYS A 144 -8.69 -27.87 54.10
C LYS A 144 -8.18 -26.46 53.81
N ASP A 145 -8.09 -25.62 54.83
CA ASP A 145 -7.64 -24.24 54.70
C ASP A 145 -6.12 -24.19 54.54
N GLY A 146 -5.36 -25.02 55.26
CA GLY A 146 -3.93 -25.24 54.99
C GLY A 146 -3.65 -25.73 53.56
N LYS A 147 -4.48 -26.64 53.02
CA LYS A 147 -4.37 -27.05 51.60
C LYS A 147 -4.68 -25.89 50.65
N ARG A 148 -5.76 -25.13 50.89
CA ARG A 148 -6.14 -23.96 50.09
C ARG A 148 -5.05 -22.89 50.09
N ILE A 149 -4.42 -22.62 51.23
CA ILE A 149 -3.27 -21.72 51.35
C ILE A 149 -2.10 -22.24 50.50
N GLY A 150 -1.79 -23.54 50.57
CA GLY A 150 -0.74 -24.15 49.75
C GLY A 150 -1.00 -24.11 48.24
N ASP A 151 -2.24 -24.34 47.80
CA ASP A 151 -2.60 -24.29 46.38
C ASP A 151 -2.70 -22.84 45.86
N ASN A 152 -3.19 -21.91 46.68
CA ASN A 152 -3.14 -20.46 46.38
C ASN A 152 -1.69 -19.93 46.33
N ALA A 153 -0.80 -20.43 47.20
CA ALA A 153 0.61 -20.05 47.19
C ALA A 153 1.32 -20.53 45.91
N LYS A 154 1.03 -21.74 45.41
CA LYS A 154 1.51 -22.20 44.10
C LYS A 154 1.02 -21.29 42.98
N LEU A 155 -0.26 -20.89 43.00
CA LEU A 155 -0.83 -19.98 42.02
C LEU A 155 -0.17 -18.59 42.07
N ALA A 156 0.09 -18.06 43.26
CA ALA A 156 0.82 -16.80 43.44
C ALA A 156 2.27 -16.88 42.95
N ILE A 157 2.99 -17.97 43.24
CA ILE A 157 4.35 -18.21 42.73
C ILE A 157 4.34 -18.33 41.19
N ALA A 158 3.38 -19.07 40.62
CA ALA A 158 3.23 -19.20 39.17
C ALA A 158 2.91 -17.85 38.51
N PHE A 159 2.09 -17.00 39.14
CA PHE A 159 1.80 -15.65 38.67
C PHE A 159 3.04 -14.73 38.76
N VAL A 160 3.80 -14.77 39.86
CA VAL A 160 5.06 -14.01 40.00
C VAL A 160 6.09 -14.45 38.96
N LEU A 161 6.22 -15.75 38.69
CA LEU A 161 7.09 -16.27 37.62
C LEU A 161 6.61 -15.84 36.23
N LEU A 162 5.30 -15.87 35.95
CA LEU A 162 4.71 -15.40 34.70
C LEU A 162 4.99 -13.90 34.48
N VAL A 163 4.83 -13.08 35.53
CA VAL A 163 5.15 -11.64 35.48
C VAL A 163 6.64 -11.43 35.27
N ALA A 164 7.51 -12.13 36.01
CA ALA A 164 8.96 -11.99 35.87
C ALA A 164 9.46 -12.38 34.46
N VAL A 165 8.95 -13.47 33.89
CA VAL A 165 9.25 -13.89 32.50
C VAL A 165 8.68 -12.89 31.50
N GLY A 166 7.45 -12.40 31.71
CA GLY A 166 6.83 -11.37 30.86
C GLY A 166 7.61 -10.06 30.85
N THR A 167 8.07 -9.59 32.01
CA THR A 167 8.92 -8.40 32.15
C THR A 167 10.28 -8.61 31.51
N GLY A 168 10.91 -9.77 31.70
CA GLY A 168 12.18 -10.11 31.03
C GLY A 168 12.06 -10.08 29.50
N LEU A 169 11.03 -10.73 28.95
CA LEU A 169 10.76 -10.72 27.51
C LEU A 169 10.43 -9.30 27.00
N TYR A 170 9.67 -8.50 27.76
CA TYR A 170 9.32 -7.13 27.39
C TYR A 170 10.56 -6.24 27.19
N PHE A 171 11.60 -6.38 28.01
CA PHE A 171 12.84 -5.63 27.84
C PHE A 171 13.82 -6.27 26.83
N SER A 172 13.96 -7.59 26.81
CA SER A 172 14.93 -8.26 25.91
C SER A 172 14.48 -8.34 24.44
N VAL A 173 13.18 -8.45 24.15
CA VAL A 173 12.71 -8.59 22.76
C VAL A 173 13.03 -7.36 21.90
N PRO A 174 12.78 -6.10 22.32
CA PRO A 174 13.12 -4.92 21.52
C PRO A 174 14.62 -4.78 21.21
N GLU A 175 15.51 -5.20 22.13
CA GLU A 175 16.96 -5.17 21.92
C GLU A 175 17.42 -6.27 20.94
N VAL A 176 17.00 -7.51 21.18
CA VAL A 176 17.38 -8.66 20.34
C VAL A 176 16.80 -8.58 18.93
N THR A 177 15.65 -7.90 18.76
CA THR A 177 14.99 -7.74 17.45
C THR A 177 15.24 -6.39 16.76
N ARG A 178 16.14 -5.54 17.29
CA ARG A 178 16.53 -4.28 16.63
C ARG A 178 17.02 -4.55 15.20
N VAL A 179 16.64 -3.69 14.26
CA VAL A 179 17.08 -3.82 12.85
C VAL A 179 18.54 -3.37 12.74
N ASN A 180 19.47 -4.33 12.81
CA ASN A 180 20.91 -4.08 12.72
C ASN A 180 21.48 -4.37 11.32
N LYS A 181 20.75 -5.12 10.48
CA LYS A 181 21.17 -5.48 9.13
C LYS A 181 20.04 -5.22 8.13
N VAL A 182 20.32 -4.46 7.08
CA VAL A 182 19.47 -4.39 5.87
C VAL A 182 20.17 -5.18 4.77
N SER A 183 19.40 -5.78 3.86
CA SER A 183 19.91 -6.52 2.70
C SER A 183 18.99 -6.20 1.52
N VAL A 184 19.46 -5.36 0.59
CA VAL A 184 18.68 -4.94 -0.59
C VAL A 184 19.09 -5.76 -1.81
N SER A 185 18.11 -6.24 -2.58
CA SER A 185 18.30 -6.98 -3.84
C SER A 185 17.52 -6.31 -4.99
N GLY A 186 17.87 -6.65 -6.24
CA GLY A 186 17.15 -6.17 -7.43
C GLY A 186 17.48 -4.77 -7.92
N MET A 187 18.42 -4.06 -7.26
CA MET A 187 18.93 -2.75 -7.70
C MET A 187 19.73 -2.85 -9.01
N ALA A 188 19.52 -1.91 -9.93
CA ALA A 188 20.32 -1.72 -11.14
C ALA A 188 20.53 -0.23 -11.48
N ASN A 189 19.53 0.62 -11.18
CA ASN A 189 19.52 2.06 -11.42
C ASN A 189 19.28 2.88 -10.15
N THR A 190 19.02 2.21 -9.02
CA THR A 190 18.74 2.78 -7.70
C THR A 190 19.88 2.47 -6.75
N THR A 191 20.27 3.42 -5.89
CA THR A 191 21.32 3.19 -4.89
C THR A 191 20.78 2.63 -3.58
N GLU A 192 21.59 1.84 -2.87
CA GLU A 192 21.26 1.33 -1.52
C GLU A 192 20.95 2.47 -0.54
N LYS A 193 21.56 3.65 -0.75
CA LYS A 193 21.28 4.86 0.01
C LYS A 193 19.84 5.33 -0.16
N GLU A 194 19.34 5.49 -1.39
CA GLU A 194 17.94 5.88 -1.67
C GLU A 194 16.94 4.96 -0.96
N ILE A 195 17.22 3.65 -0.98
CA ILE A 195 16.36 2.63 -0.35
C ILE A 195 16.43 2.73 1.18
N THR A 196 17.63 2.92 1.74
CA THR A 196 17.83 3.05 3.19
C THR A 196 17.19 4.33 3.74
N GLU A 197 17.26 5.44 2.99
CA GLU A 197 16.57 6.69 3.31
C GLU A 197 15.04 6.52 3.22
N ALA A 198 14.52 5.81 2.21
CA ALA A 198 13.09 5.49 2.10
C ALA A 198 12.56 4.61 3.25
N LEU A 199 13.37 3.64 3.72
CA LEU A 199 13.06 2.82 4.91
C LEU A 199 12.99 3.66 6.20
N ALA A 200 13.72 4.77 6.28
CA ALA A 200 13.85 5.68 7.43
C ALA A 200 13.90 4.96 8.79
N LEU A 201 14.87 4.06 8.94
CA LEU A 201 15.05 3.28 10.16
C LEU A 201 15.57 4.18 11.30
N THR A 202 14.79 4.30 12.38
CA THR A 202 15.23 4.93 13.63
C THR A 202 15.71 3.86 14.64
N PRO A 203 16.54 4.21 15.65
CA PRO A 203 17.04 3.25 16.65
C PRO A 203 15.95 2.56 17.52
N GLU A 204 14.72 3.08 17.45
CA GLU A 204 13.52 2.60 18.16
C GLU A 204 12.76 1.51 17.36
N ILE A 205 13.10 1.34 16.07
CA ILE A 205 12.49 0.32 15.20
C ILE A 205 13.19 -1.03 15.38
N ASN A 206 12.39 -2.05 15.61
CA ASN A 206 12.75 -3.46 15.71
C ASN A 206 11.84 -4.28 14.78
N LEU A 207 12.20 -5.52 14.47
CA LEU A 207 11.43 -6.35 13.53
C LEU A 207 9.98 -6.60 13.98
N VAL A 208 9.68 -6.50 15.28
CA VAL A 208 8.32 -6.72 15.81
C VAL A 208 7.42 -5.50 15.59
N ASN A 209 7.94 -4.27 15.79
CA ASN A 209 7.18 -3.02 15.60
C ASN A 209 7.32 -2.39 14.20
N ALA A 210 8.26 -2.85 13.37
CA ALA A 210 8.46 -2.35 12.01
C ALA A 210 7.20 -2.50 11.15
N ASP A 211 6.65 -1.37 10.69
CA ASP A 211 5.53 -1.33 9.75
C ASP A 211 6.03 -1.63 8.32
N ILE A 212 5.86 -2.89 7.91
CA ILE A 212 6.30 -3.41 6.62
C ILE A 212 5.53 -2.77 5.44
N PRO A 213 4.18 -2.72 5.42
CA PRO A 213 3.43 -1.98 4.40
C PRO A 213 3.82 -0.50 4.29
N ALA A 214 4.09 0.19 5.39
CA ALA A 214 4.53 1.59 5.36
C ALA A 214 5.99 1.74 4.90
N MET A 215 6.85 0.72 5.05
CA MET A 215 8.19 0.68 4.44
C MET A 215 8.09 0.44 2.93
N GLU A 216 7.31 -0.55 2.49
CA GLU A 216 7.06 -0.83 1.07
C GLU A 216 6.45 0.38 0.35
N GLY A 217 5.42 0.99 0.93
CA GLY A 217 4.78 2.19 0.39
C GLY A 217 5.71 3.39 0.26
N ARG A 218 6.71 3.54 1.14
CA ARG A 218 7.73 4.60 1.05
C ARG A 218 8.78 4.30 -0.02
N ILE A 219 9.24 3.05 -0.13
CA ILE A 219 10.13 2.62 -1.23
C ILE A 219 9.46 2.88 -2.58
N LEU A 220 8.17 2.55 -2.71
CA LEU A 220 7.36 2.78 -3.92
C LEU A 220 7.10 4.26 -4.25
N THR A 221 7.52 5.21 -3.42
CA THR A 221 7.56 6.64 -3.81
C THR A 221 8.69 6.97 -4.78
N ASN A 222 9.74 6.14 -4.86
CA ASN A 222 10.77 6.28 -5.88
C ASN A 222 10.22 5.73 -7.22
N PRO A 223 9.97 6.58 -8.24
CA PRO A 223 9.25 6.14 -9.43
C PRO A 223 9.99 5.08 -10.25
N LYS A 224 11.32 4.95 -10.10
CA LYS A 224 12.13 3.90 -10.71
C LYS A 224 11.68 2.48 -10.31
N ILE A 225 10.94 2.33 -9.22
CA ILE A 225 10.58 1.03 -8.65
C ILE A 225 9.18 0.61 -9.13
N ALA A 226 9.08 -0.61 -9.65
CA ALA A 226 7.83 -1.26 -10.04
C ALA A 226 7.16 -1.92 -8.84
N GLU A 227 7.92 -2.75 -8.11
CA GLU A 227 7.45 -3.53 -6.95
C GLU A 227 8.45 -3.49 -5.79
N ALA A 228 7.90 -3.27 -4.59
CA ALA A 228 8.44 -3.34 -3.24
C ALA A 228 8.15 -4.67 -2.50
N ASN A 229 9.13 -5.47 -2.03
CA ASN A 229 8.83 -6.57 -1.10
C ASN A 229 9.81 -6.58 0.09
N VAL A 230 9.30 -6.28 1.30
CA VAL A 230 10.12 -6.13 2.51
C VAL A 230 9.78 -7.25 3.51
N ARG A 231 10.77 -8.05 3.90
CA ARG A 231 10.56 -9.22 4.78
C ARG A 231 11.46 -9.19 6.01
N ARG A 232 10.87 -9.58 7.14
CA ARG A 232 11.54 -9.74 8.44
C ARG A 232 12.31 -11.05 8.46
N VAL A 233 13.60 -11.01 8.78
CA VAL A 233 14.46 -12.19 8.99
C VAL A 233 15.06 -12.11 10.39
N PHE A 234 14.41 -12.80 11.33
CA PHE A 234 14.83 -12.82 12.73
C PHE A 234 16.24 -13.45 12.90
N PRO A 235 17.03 -12.99 13.89
CA PRO A 235 16.66 -12.01 14.93
C PRO A 235 16.70 -10.55 14.46
N ASP A 236 17.63 -10.15 13.57
CA ASP A 236 18.04 -8.75 13.44
C ASP A 236 18.15 -8.20 12.00
N LYS A 237 17.65 -8.93 11.00
CA LYS A 237 17.76 -8.58 9.58
C LYS A 237 16.42 -8.18 8.95
N LEU A 238 16.44 -7.11 8.16
CA LEU A 238 15.44 -6.78 7.15
C LEU A 238 15.96 -7.16 5.76
N VAL A 239 15.15 -7.83 4.95
CA VAL A 239 15.44 -8.13 3.54
C VAL A 239 14.48 -7.32 2.68
N VAL A 240 15.02 -6.66 1.65
CA VAL A 240 14.26 -5.84 0.70
C VAL A 240 14.55 -6.38 -0.70
N ASP A 241 13.56 -6.99 -1.34
CA ASP A 241 13.65 -7.36 -2.75
C ASP A 241 12.90 -6.32 -3.58
N LEU A 242 13.58 -5.80 -4.61
CA LEU A 242 13.05 -4.76 -5.49
C LEU A 242 12.86 -5.30 -6.91
N VAL A 243 11.84 -4.80 -7.60
CA VAL A 243 11.73 -4.89 -9.06
C VAL A 243 11.79 -3.47 -9.62
N GLU A 244 12.87 -3.12 -10.30
CA GLU A 244 12.95 -1.84 -11.02
C GLU A 244 12.14 -1.85 -12.33
N ARG A 245 11.60 -0.69 -12.70
CA ARG A 245 10.92 -0.47 -13.98
C ARG A 245 11.90 -0.61 -15.13
N LYS A 246 11.46 -1.29 -16.18
CA LYS A 246 12.21 -1.44 -17.42
C LYS A 246 11.63 -0.50 -18.46
N ALA A 247 12.47 0.36 -19.02
CA ALA A 247 12.08 1.25 -20.10
C ALA A 247 11.77 0.43 -21.36
N VAL A 248 10.62 0.69 -21.98
CA VAL A 248 10.15 0.02 -23.21
C VAL A 248 10.04 0.99 -24.38
N ALA A 249 9.89 2.27 -24.07
CA ALA A 249 9.95 3.38 -25.01
C ALA A 249 10.41 4.65 -24.29
N CYS A 250 10.62 5.75 -25.01
CA CYS A 250 10.91 7.05 -24.39
C CYS A 250 10.09 8.19 -25.03
N VAL A 251 9.87 9.29 -24.31
CA VAL A 251 9.23 10.51 -24.84
C VAL A 251 10.21 11.67 -24.77
N LEU A 252 10.20 12.54 -25.78
CA LEU A 252 10.95 13.79 -25.77
C LEU A 252 10.17 14.87 -25.01
N VAL A 253 10.79 15.47 -23.98
CA VAL A 253 10.26 16.56 -23.17
C VAL A 253 11.16 17.77 -23.32
N ASN A 254 10.58 18.95 -23.53
CA ASN A 254 11.33 20.20 -23.57
C ASN A 254 11.43 20.78 -22.16
N GLU A 255 12.64 20.80 -21.61
CA GLU A 255 12.99 21.50 -20.36
C GLU A 255 13.57 22.89 -20.68
N GLU A 256 13.74 23.73 -19.67
CA GLU A 256 14.35 25.08 -19.82
C GLU A 256 15.76 25.03 -20.44
N ILE A 257 16.48 23.92 -20.28
CA ILE A 257 17.84 23.68 -20.78
C ILE A 257 17.83 22.64 -21.93
N GLY A 258 16.80 22.71 -22.78
CA GLY A 258 16.68 21.92 -24.01
C GLY A 258 15.88 20.62 -23.86
N THR A 259 15.82 19.85 -24.96
CA THR A 259 15.03 18.61 -25.03
C THR A 259 15.74 17.44 -24.34
N LYS A 260 15.07 16.79 -23.39
CA LYS A 260 15.49 15.55 -22.73
C LYS A 260 14.58 14.38 -23.10
N SER A 261 15.15 13.17 -23.06
CA SER A 261 14.38 11.93 -23.22
C SER A 261 13.98 11.35 -21.86
N VAL A 262 12.70 11.02 -21.70
CA VAL A 262 12.11 10.43 -20.50
C VAL A 262 11.74 8.97 -20.77
N ALA A 263 12.13 8.06 -19.88
CA ALA A 263 11.86 6.63 -19.97
C ALA A 263 10.42 6.29 -19.54
N ILE A 264 9.75 5.49 -20.37
CA ILE A 264 8.38 4.98 -20.16
C ILE A 264 8.45 3.46 -19.98
N ASP A 265 7.70 2.90 -19.02
CA ASP A 265 7.57 1.45 -18.82
C ASP A 265 6.33 0.84 -19.50
N ALA A 266 6.17 -0.49 -19.37
CA ALA A 266 5.03 -1.22 -19.95
C ALA A 266 3.65 -0.84 -19.37
N ASP A 267 3.61 -0.21 -18.20
CA ASP A 267 2.39 0.26 -17.54
C ASP A 267 2.06 1.73 -17.88
N GLY A 268 2.92 2.41 -18.63
CA GLY A 268 2.77 3.83 -18.97
C GLY A 268 3.26 4.79 -17.90
N VAL A 269 4.08 4.33 -16.94
CA VAL A 269 4.74 5.20 -15.97
C VAL A 269 5.96 5.86 -16.61
N ALA A 270 5.97 7.18 -16.65
CA ALA A 270 7.13 7.99 -17.02
C ALA A 270 8.03 8.16 -15.80
N PHE A 271 9.06 7.33 -15.65
CA PHE A 271 9.68 7.06 -14.35
C PHE A 271 11.05 7.72 -14.12
N ALA A 272 11.81 8.02 -15.16
CA ALA A 272 13.15 8.59 -15.06
C ALA A 272 13.56 9.32 -16.35
N PHE A 273 14.54 10.21 -16.28
CA PHE A 273 15.23 10.69 -17.49
C PHE A 273 16.22 9.60 -17.98
N MET A 274 16.40 9.48 -19.29
CA MET A 274 17.30 8.47 -19.88
C MET A 274 18.78 8.66 -19.54
N ASP A 275 19.19 9.87 -19.15
CA ASP A 275 20.55 10.16 -18.65
C ASP A 275 20.79 9.64 -17.22
N SER A 276 19.73 9.23 -16.52
CA SER A 276 19.75 8.80 -15.11
C SER A 276 19.57 7.28 -14.89
N ILE A 277 19.58 6.50 -15.98
CA ILE A 277 19.43 5.04 -15.98
C ILE A 277 20.47 4.37 -16.90
N ALA A 278 21.01 3.23 -16.47
CA ALA A 278 21.83 2.36 -17.29
C ALA A 278 20.93 1.45 -18.15
N MET A 279 21.08 1.52 -19.46
CA MET A 279 20.22 0.81 -20.41
C MET A 279 21.04 0.19 -21.55
N THR A 280 20.58 -0.96 -22.06
CA THR A 280 21.21 -1.68 -23.18
C THR A 280 20.14 -1.98 -24.24
N GLY A 281 20.39 -1.58 -25.48
CA GLY A 281 19.44 -1.64 -26.60
C GLY A 281 18.91 -0.27 -27.01
N LYS A 282 18.22 -0.20 -28.15
CA LYS A 282 17.53 1.01 -28.63
C LYS A 282 16.06 0.96 -28.21
N LEU A 283 15.51 2.13 -27.86
CA LEU A 283 14.07 2.30 -27.63
C LEU A 283 13.46 3.18 -28.72
N PRO A 284 12.21 2.93 -29.13
CA PRO A 284 11.46 3.85 -29.97
C PRO A 284 11.09 5.12 -29.17
N VAL A 285 11.17 6.27 -29.83
CA VAL A 285 10.60 7.52 -29.34
C VAL A 285 9.09 7.49 -29.55
N LEU A 286 8.29 7.69 -28.51
CA LEU A 286 6.86 7.95 -28.63
C LEU A 286 6.65 9.46 -28.78
N SER A 287 5.99 9.86 -29.87
CA SER A 287 5.63 11.25 -30.14
C SER A 287 4.12 11.43 -30.30
N GLY A 288 3.66 12.67 -30.39
CA GLY A 288 2.23 13.03 -30.27
C GLY A 288 1.75 13.20 -28.83
N ILE A 289 2.44 12.56 -27.86
CA ILE A 289 2.31 12.87 -26.42
C ILE A 289 2.94 14.24 -26.14
N ARG A 290 2.32 15.02 -25.24
CA ARG A 290 2.88 16.27 -24.71
C ARG A 290 2.82 16.28 -23.19
N PHE A 291 3.92 16.68 -22.56
CA PHE A 291 4.00 17.00 -21.13
C PHE A 291 4.15 18.51 -21.00
N GLU A 292 3.28 19.18 -20.23
CA GLU A 292 3.44 20.62 -19.91
C GLU A 292 4.62 20.84 -18.95
N ARG A 293 4.77 19.91 -18.00
CA ARG A 293 5.93 19.76 -17.12
C ARG A 293 6.05 18.29 -16.76
N PHE A 294 7.21 17.69 -17.02
CA PHE A 294 7.46 16.32 -16.59
C PHE A 294 7.67 16.26 -15.06
N LEU A 295 7.09 15.23 -14.45
CA LEU A 295 7.35 14.84 -13.07
C LEU A 295 7.50 13.30 -13.05
N PRO A 296 8.62 12.75 -12.54
CA PRO A 296 8.80 11.32 -12.38
C PRO A 296 7.62 10.67 -11.64
N GLY A 297 7.09 9.58 -12.21
CA GLY A 297 5.90 8.89 -11.72
C GLY A 297 4.58 9.30 -12.37
N GLN A 298 4.58 10.32 -13.24
CA GLN A 298 3.44 10.62 -14.11
C GLN A 298 3.04 9.39 -14.94
N ARG A 299 1.73 9.24 -15.18
CA ARG A 299 1.18 8.16 -16.00
C ARG A 299 0.65 8.69 -17.32
N LEU A 300 0.97 7.97 -18.39
CA LEU A 300 0.33 8.13 -19.70
C LEU A 300 -1.15 7.67 -19.66
N PRO A 301 -1.98 8.10 -20.61
CA PRO A 301 -3.36 7.65 -20.72
C PRO A 301 -3.48 6.13 -20.87
N GLU A 302 -4.46 5.53 -20.19
CA GLU A 302 -4.61 4.07 -20.08
C GLU A 302 -4.80 3.35 -21.42
N TYR A 303 -5.37 4.02 -22.44
CA TYR A 303 -5.51 3.47 -23.79
C TYR A 303 -4.17 3.21 -24.51
N LEU A 304 -3.04 3.75 -24.01
CA LEU A 304 -1.70 3.44 -24.52
C LEU A 304 -1.08 2.19 -23.88
N ARG A 305 -1.61 1.69 -22.75
CA ARG A 305 -1.06 0.51 -22.06
C ARG A 305 -1.02 -0.77 -22.92
N PRO A 306 -2.01 -1.06 -23.81
CA PRO A 306 -1.89 -2.18 -24.74
C PRO A 306 -0.73 -2.05 -25.73
N LEU A 307 -0.48 -0.84 -26.26
CA LEU A 307 0.65 -0.56 -27.16
C LEU A 307 1.99 -0.71 -26.42
N LEU A 308 2.09 -0.18 -25.21
CA LEU A 308 3.28 -0.31 -24.37
C LEU A 308 3.55 -1.77 -24.00
N GLY A 309 2.49 -2.56 -23.75
CA GLY A 309 2.56 -4.01 -23.59
C GLY A 309 3.05 -4.74 -24.83
N ASP A 310 2.56 -4.37 -26.02
CA ASP A 310 3.04 -4.93 -27.30
C ASP A 310 4.53 -4.64 -27.51
N ILE A 311 4.97 -3.39 -27.29
CA ILE A 311 6.39 -2.98 -27.36
C ILE A 311 7.23 -3.76 -26.31
N ALA A 312 6.70 -3.97 -25.10
CA ALA A 312 7.34 -4.76 -24.04
C ALA A 312 7.40 -6.28 -24.32
N GLY A 313 6.59 -6.79 -25.25
CA GLY A 313 6.68 -8.14 -25.79
C GLY A 313 7.68 -8.21 -26.96
N LEU A 314 7.55 -7.29 -27.93
CA LEU A 314 8.38 -7.21 -29.13
C LEU A 314 9.87 -7.04 -28.81
N SER A 315 10.21 -6.20 -27.82
CA SER A 315 11.59 -6.04 -27.32
C SER A 315 12.22 -7.34 -26.78
N LYS A 316 11.42 -8.35 -26.41
CA LYS A 316 11.88 -9.68 -25.96
C LYS A 316 11.86 -10.72 -27.09
N GLU A 317 10.79 -10.74 -27.90
CA GLU A 317 10.54 -11.77 -28.91
C GLU A 317 11.15 -11.48 -30.30
N ALA A 318 11.38 -10.20 -30.59
CA ALA A 318 11.76 -9.68 -31.89
C ALA A 318 12.40 -8.28 -31.79
N PRO A 319 13.54 -8.11 -31.08
CA PRO A 319 14.17 -6.81 -30.93
C PRO A 319 14.56 -6.17 -32.27
N SER A 320 15.12 -6.93 -33.20
CA SER A 320 15.57 -6.39 -34.50
C SER A 320 14.45 -5.73 -35.33
N PRO A 321 13.25 -6.33 -35.52
CA PRO A 321 12.12 -5.64 -36.12
C PRO A 321 11.60 -4.40 -35.37
N LEU A 322 11.81 -4.30 -34.05
CA LEU A 322 11.43 -3.13 -33.26
C LEU A 322 12.47 -2.01 -33.37
N GLU A 323 13.76 -2.31 -33.21
CA GLU A 323 14.87 -1.35 -33.35
C GLU A 323 15.02 -0.77 -34.78
N ALA A 324 14.39 -1.43 -35.77
CA ALA A 324 14.24 -0.91 -37.11
C ALA A 324 13.28 0.31 -37.22
N PHE A 325 12.58 0.69 -36.14
CA PHE A 325 11.77 1.90 -36.04
C PHE A 325 12.30 2.82 -34.95
N SER A 326 12.62 4.07 -35.30
CA SER A 326 13.18 5.06 -34.37
C SER A 326 12.11 5.86 -33.63
N GLU A 327 10.93 6.04 -34.23
CA GLU A 327 9.82 6.80 -33.65
C GLU A 327 8.47 6.12 -33.94
N ILE A 328 7.56 6.17 -32.97
CA ILE A 328 6.16 5.75 -33.07
C ILE A 328 5.30 6.96 -32.66
N LYS A 329 4.79 7.68 -33.65
CA LYS A 329 3.94 8.85 -33.45
C LYS A 329 2.48 8.42 -33.27
N ILE A 330 1.84 8.94 -32.23
CA ILE A 330 0.40 8.79 -32.01
C ILE A 330 -0.28 9.99 -32.70
N GLU A 331 -0.99 9.74 -33.81
CA GLU A 331 -1.57 10.83 -34.62
C GLU A 331 -2.98 11.21 -34.22
N LYS A 332 -3.85 10.23 -33.96
CA LYS A 332 -5.26 10.46 -33.72
C LYS A 332 -5.85 9.41 -32.79
N ILE A 333 -6.81 9.86 -31.99
CA ILE A 333 -7.62 9.03 -31.10
C ILE A 333 -9.06 9.20 -31.56
N SER A 334 -9.70 8.14 -32.04
CA SER A 334 -11.13 8.12 -32.34
C SER A 334 -11.82 7.17 -31.39
N ASP A 335 -12.47 7.75 -30.37
CA ASP A 335 -13.33 7.19 -29.31
C ASP A 335 -12.80 6.03 -28.45
N SER A 336 -11.86 5.21 -28.92
CA SER A 336 -11.13 4.20 -28.14
C SER A 336 -9.81 3.73 -28.78
N GLU A 337 -9.61 3.94 -30.09
CA GLU A 337 -8.41 3.44 -30.80
C GLU A 337 -7.43 4.56 -31.18
N ALA A 338 -6.13 4.24 -31.09
CA ALA A 338 -5.03 5.15 -31.41
C ALA A 338 -4.38 4.79 -32.75
N GLU A 339 -4.35 5.75 -33.69
CA GLU A 339 -3.67 5.57 -34.97
C GLU A 339 -2.18 5.87 -34.82
N LEU A 340 -1.34 4.94 -35.28
CA LEU A 340 0.12 5.00 -35.15
C LEU A 340 0.76 5.32 -36.50
N LEU A 341 1.74 6.22 -36.50
CA LEU A 341 2.61 6.48 -37.64
C LEU A 341 4.06 6.17 -37.22
N LEU A 342 4.61 5.09 -37.77
CA LEU A 342 5.93 4.57 -37.42
C LEU A 342 6.98 5.10 -38.40
N PHE A 343 8.11 5.56 -37.88
CA PHE A 343 9.24 6.06 -38.66
C PHE A 343 10.39 5.05 -38.66
N PRO A 344 10.69 4.42 -39.81
CA PRO A 344 11.77 3.44 -39.91
C PRO A 344 13.17 4.08 -39.83
N SER A 345 14.06 3.47 -39.04
CA SER A 345 15.46 3.87 -38.88
C SER A 345 16.19 3.92 -40.23
N GLY A 346 16.54 5.12 -40.69
CA GLY A 346 17.29 5.33 -41.93
C GLY A 346 16.47 5.25 -43.23
N LYS A 347 15.14 5.28 -43.17
CA LYS A 347 14.25 5.33 -44.34
C LYS A 347 13.25 6.48 -44.19
N SER A 348 13.04 7.27 -45.23
CA SER A 348 12.23 8.51 -45.15
C SER A 348 10.71 8.30 -45.24
N VAL A 349 10.24 7.08 -45.50
CA VAL A 349 8.81 6.78 -45.73
C VAL A 349 8.17 6.25 -44.43
N PRO A 350 7.32 7.03 -43.74
CA PRO A 350 6.57 6.56 -42.59
C PRO A 350 5.49 5.54 -42.94
N ILE A 351 5.08 4.77 -41.93
CA ILE A 351 4.10 3.69 -42.06
C ILE A 351 2.94 3.91 -41.09
N ARG A 352 1.70 4.05 -41.59
CA ARG A 352 0.50 4.09 -40.75
C ARG A 352 0.06 2.67 -40.39
N MET A 353 -0.14 2.42 -39.10
CA MET A 353 -0.50 1.13 -38.53
C MET A 353 -1.61 1.27 -37.47
N SER A 354 -2.24 0.14 -37.15
CA SER A 354 -3.20 0.01 -36.04
C SER A 354 -2.53 0.14 -34.67
N ALA A 355 -3.32 0.45 -33.64
CA ALA A 355 -2.88 0.57 -32.23
C ALA A 355 -2.14 -0.67 -31.68
N ARG A 356 -2.38 -1.86 -32.25
CA ARG A 356 -1.76 -3.13 -31.85
C ARG A 356 -0.59 -3.48 -32.77
N LEU A 357 0.57 -3.74 -32.18
CA LEU A 357 1.81 -4.06 -32.89
C LEU A 357 2.18 -5.54 -32.71
N THR A 358 2.62 -6.19 -33.77
CA THR A 358 2.97 -7.62 -33.75
C THR A 358 4.24 -7.87 -34.55
N LYS A 359 4.92 -8.99 -34.25
CA LYS A 359 6.12 -9.43 -34.99
C LYS A 359 5.83 -9.60 -36.48
N ALA A 360 4.64 -10.08 -36.83
CA ALA A 360 4.20 -10.25 -38.20
C ALA A 360 3.93 -8.92 -38.91
N SER A 361 3.25 -7.97 -38.26
CA SER A 361 2.93 -6.67 -38.87
C SER A 361 4.18 -5.80 -39.05
N LEU A 362 5.10 -5.75 -38.07
CA LEU A 362 6.38 -5.06 -38.23
C LEU A 362 7.29 -5.74 -39.29
N GLY A 363 7.37 -7.07 -39.29
CA GLY A 363 8.15 -7.81 -40.30
C GLY A 363 7.64 -7.60 -41.73
N SER A 364 6.32 -7.61 -41.92
CA SER A 364 5.69 -7.32 -43.22
C SER A 364 5.92 -5.88 -43.66
N ALA A 365 5.87 -4.92 -42.72
CA ALA A 365 6.13 -3.51 -42.97
C ALA A 365 7.57 -3.26 -43.46
N LEU A 366 8.57 -3.90 -42.83
CA LEU A 366 9.97 -3.81 -43.24
C LEU A 366 10.22 -4.46 -44.61
N LEU A 367 9.69 -5.67 -44.84
CA LEU A 367 9.78 -6.37 -46.12
C LEU A 367 9.21 -5.53 -47.28
N VAL A 368 8.08 -4.86 -47.05
CA VAL A 368 7.42 -4.02 -48.05
C VAL A 368 8.20 -2.73 -48.30
N LEU A 369 8.81 -2.12 -47.28
CA LEU A 369 9.76 -1.02 -47.48
C LEU A 369 10.94 -1.44 -48.36
N ASP A 370 11.49 -2.65 -48.18
CA ASP A 370 12.60 -3.15 -49.00
C ASP A 370 12.15 -3.41 -50.46
N ILE A 371 10.97 -4.03 -50.65
CA ILE A 371 10.37 -4.25 -51.97
C ILE A 371 10.07 -2.93 -52.69
N LEU A 372 9.64 -1.89 -51.97
CA LEU A 372 9.35 -0.58 -52.54
C LEU A 372 10.63 0.22 -52.82
N ALA A 373 11.64 0.16 -51.95
CA ALA A 373 12.93 0.83 -52.16
C ALA A 373 13.65 0.35 -53.44
N GLY A 374 13.44 -0.90 -53.86
CA GLY A 374 13.95 -1.44 -55.12
C GLY A 374 13.17 -1.03 -56.38
N ARG A 375 12.13 -0.20 -56.30
CA ARG A 375 11.26 0.16 -57.45
C ARG A 375 11.49 1.58 -57.94
N GLN A 376 11.40 1.77 -59.26
CA GLN A 376 11.37 3.10 -59.86
C GLN A 376 10.15 3.88 -59.33
N GLY A 377 10.38 5.14 -58.93
CA GLY A 377 9.35 5.99 -58.35
C GLY A 377 9.18 5.90 -56.82
N ALA A 378 9.98 5.07 -56.11
CA ALA A 378 9.95 4.96 -54.66
C ALA A 378 10.06 6.31 -53.92
N GLU A 379 10.89 7.22 -54.44
CA GLU A 379 11.10 8.57 -53.88
C GLU A 379 9.86 9.49 -53.94
N LYS A 380 8.82 9.10 -54.69
CA LYS A 380 7.53 9.81 -54.69
C LYS A 380 6.59 9.34 -53.57
N ILE A 381 6.89 8.23 -52.89
CA ILE A 381 6.02 7.66 -51.85
C ILE A 381 6.13 8.50 -50.57
N GLU A 382 4.99 8.97 -50.06
CA GLU A 382 4.92 9.75 -48.80
C GLU A 382 4.70 8.87 -47.57
N GLU A 383 3.93 7.79 -47.74
CA GLU A 383 3.29 7.09 -46.63
C GLU A 383 2.82 5.73 -47.12
N ILE A 384 2.92 4.70 -46.27
CA ILE A 384 2.35 3.37 -46.53
C ILE A 384 1.38 3.01 -45.40
N ASP A 385 0.17 2.60 -45.74
CA ASP A 385 -0.89 2.25 -44.81
C ASP A 385 -1.06 0.72 -44.73
N PHE A 386 -1.05 0.19 -43.51
CA PHE A 386 -1.21 -1.23 -43.18
C PHE A 386 -2.49 -1.52 -42.37
N ARG A 387 -3.31 -0.50 -42.04
CA ARG A 387 -4.43 -0.63 -41.08
C ARG A 387 -5.47 -1.68 -41.49
N THR A 388 -5.71 -1.87 -42.79
CA THR A 388 -6.83 -2.67 -43.32
C THR A 388 -6.41 -4.04 -43.88
N GLY A 389 -5.18 -4.47 -43.64
CA GLY A 389 -4.62 -5.73 -44.18
C GLY A 389 -4.32 -5.71 -45.70
N THR A 390 -4.95 -4.82 -46.45
CA THR A 390 -4.52 -4.43 -47.80
C THR A 390 -3.52 -3.29 -47.69
N ILE A 391 -2.36 -3.44 -48.32
CA ILE A 391 -1.30 -2.42 -48.29
C ILE A 391 -1.60 -1.36 -49.34
N VAL A 392 -1.73 -0.12 -48.91
CA VAL A 392 -1.92 1.05 -49.77
C VAL A 392 -0.77 2.02 -49.55
N TYR A 393 -0.31 2.71 -50.59
CA TYR A 393 0.70 3.77 -50.44
C TYR A 393 0.22 5.07 -51.09
N ARG A 394 0.59 6.20 -50.48
CA ARG A 394 0.35 7.54 -51.04
C ARG A 394 1.59 8.03 -51.76
N THR A 395 1.41 8.74 -52.87
CA THR A 395 2.49 9.44 -53.56
C THR A 395 2.25 10.93 -53.60
N LYS A 396 3.33 11.72 -53.62
CA LYS A 396 3.27 13.14 -53.98
C LYS A 396 2.73 13.26 -55.39
N GLU A 397 1.57 13.89 -55.52
CA GLU A 397 1.17 14.47 -56.79
C GLU A 397 2.21 15.51 -57.19
N ALA A 398 2.62 15.51 -58.46
CA ALA A 398 3.40 16.60 -58.99
C ALA A 398 2.46 17.80 -59.15
N GLN A 399 2.50 18.72 -58.18
CA GLN A 399 1.83 20.00 -58.28
C GLN A 399 2.38 20.71 -59.52
N ALA A 400 1.53 20.89 -60.53
CA ALA A 400 1.91 21.53 -61.79
C ALA A 400 1.83 23.05 -61.62
N ASP A 401 2.99 23.70 -61.73
CA ASP A 401 3.13 25.16 -61.88
C ASP A 401 2.69 25.64 -63.28
#